data_AF-A0A258R4U9-F1
#
_entry.id   AF-A0A258R4U9-F1
#
_cell.length_a   1.000
_cell.length_b   1.000
_cell.length_c   1.000
_cell.angle_alpha   90.00
_cell.angle_beta   90.00
_cell.angle_gamma   90.00
#
_symmetry.space_group_name_H-M   'P 1'
#
loop_
_entity.id
_entity.type
_entity.pdbx_description
1 polymer ?
#
loop_
_entity_poly.entity_id
_entity_poly.type
_entity_poly.pdbx_seq_one_letter_code
_entity_poly.pdbx_strand_id
1 'polypeptide(L)'
;MQKPPTPHVNRDLSDAEFSELDDLLAATPAPLEPVDVVMLDGFLCGVLVQPVLLESAVWLPHVFDFDAQPLPDDVDAAWAARTTSLILRRHAALNHAIVENGWFEPLVLEFDEDNPPA
;
A
#
# COMPACT_ATOMS: atom_id res chain seq x y z
N MET A 1 -2.99 35.40 -13.93
CA MET A 1 -2.08 34.51 -14.67
C MET A 1 -1.73 33.37 -13.72
N GLN A 2 -2.27 32.16 -13.96
CA GLN A 2 -1.94 30.97 -13.17
C GLN A 2 -0.52 30.54 -13.54
N LYS A 3 0.34 30.31 -12.55
CA LYS A 3 1.66 29.70 -12.76
C LYS A 3 1.43 28.30 -13.34
N PRO A 4 2.18 27.86 -14.37
CA PRO A 4 2.04 26.51 -14.90
C PRO A 4 2.25 25.50 -13.77
N PRO A 5 1.47 24.41 -13.69
CA PRO A 5 1.66 23.39 -12.68
C PRO A 5 3.09 22.86 -12.82
N THR A 6 3.84 22.94 -11.73
CA THR A 6 5.15 22.29 -11.63
C THR A 6 4.91 20.80 -11.87
N PRO A 7 5.68 20.12 -12.74
CA PRO A 7 5.53 18.68 -12.89
C PRO A 7 5.76 18.06 -11.51
N HIS A 8 4.70 17.47 -10.94
CA HIS A 8 4.84 16.65 -9.75
C HIS A 8 5.69 15.46 -10.17
N VAL A 9 6.91 15.37 -9.63
CA VAL A 9 7.62 14.08 -9.64
C VAL A 9 6.65 13.13 -8.96
N ASN A 10 6.06 12.21 -9.73
CA ASN A 10 5.07 11.29 -9.18
C ASN A 10 5.80 10.43 -8.13
N ARG A 11 5.63 10.79 -6.85
CA ARG A 11 6.20 10.08 -5.71
C ARG A 11 5.35 8.87 -5.32
N ASP A 12 4.20 8.72 -5.95
CA ASP A 12 3.28 7.62 -5.74
C ASP A 12 3.70 6.37 -6.53
N LEU A 13 2.94 5.30 -6.35
CA LEU A 13 3.04 4.12 -7.20
C LEU A 13 2.37 4.39 -8.56
N SER A 14 2.95 3.85 -9.61
CA SER A 14 2.28 3.74 -10.91
C SER A 14 1.32 2.55 -10.96
N ASP A 15 0.40 2.51 -11.93
CA ASP A 15 -0.54 1.38 -12.13
C ASP A 15 0.19 0.04 -12.27
N ALA A 16 1.32 0.02 -12.97
CA ALA A 16 2.16 -1.18 -13.11
C ALA A 16 2.74 -1.62 -11.75
N GLU A 17 3.07 -0.67 -10.87
CA GLU A 17 3.56 -0.97 -9.53
C GLU A 17 2.44 -1.38 -8.57
N PHE A 18 1.21 -0.91 -8.77
CA PHE A 18 0.04 -1.43 -8.06
C PHE A 18 -0.28 -2.86 -8.47
N SER A 19 -0.26 -3.17 -9.76
CA SER A 19 -0.41 -4.54 -10.25
C SER A 19 0.71 -5.45 -9.72
N GLU A 20 1.96 -4.98 -9.70
CA GLU A 20 3.07 -5.72 -9.12
C GLU A 20 2.86 -5.94 -7.61
N LEU A 21 2.41 -4.92 -6.88
CA LEU A 21 2.14 -5.04 -5.45
C LEU A 21 1.02 -6.05 -5.17
N ASP A 22 -0.03 -6.09 -5.98
CA ASP A 22 -1.10 -7.08 -5.87
C ASP A 22 -0.57 -8.51 -6.03
N ASP A 23 0.21 -8.78 -7.09
CA ASP A 23 0.86 -10.06 -7.32
C ASP A 23 1.78 -10.46 -6.16
N LEU A 24 2.55 -9.50 -5.64
CA LEU A 24 3.47 -9.72 -4.53
C LEU A 24 2.74 -10.03 -3.21
N LEU A 25 1.64 -9.33 -2.92
CA LEU A 25 0.81 -9.62 -1.75
C LEU A 25 0.15 -10.99 -1.89
N ALA A 26 -0.40 -11.33 -3.07
CA ALA A 26 -0.96 -12.65 -3.34
C ALA A 26 0.07 -13.79 -3.19
N ALA A 27 1.35 -13.51 -3.39
CA ALA A 27 2.45 -14.45 -3.20
C ALA A 27 2.92 -14.60 -1.74
N THR A 28 2.25 -13.96 -0.76
CA THR A 28 2.59 -14.11 0.65
C THR A 28 2.55 -15.58 1.09
N PRO A 29 3.57 -16.09 1.80
CA PRO A 29 3.61 -17.51 2.18
C PRO A 29 2.46 -17.92 3.11
N ALA A 30 1.76 -19.00 2.74
CA ALA A 30 0.81 -19.63 3.65
C ALA A 30 1.49 -20.09 4.95
N PRO A 31 0.82 -20.02 6.12
CA PRO A 31 -0.62 -19.75 6.31
C PRO A 31 -0.97 -18.27 6.51
N LEU A 32 -0.08 -17.33 6.21
CA LEU A 32 -0.32 -15.91 6.43
C LEU A 32 -1.40 -15.39 5.47
N GLU A 33 -2.26 -14.51 5.98
CA GLU A 33 -3.33 -13.89 5.19
C GLU A 33 -3.06 -12.39 5.03
N PRO A 34 -2.45 -11.97 3.90
CA PRO A 34 -2.11 -10.57 3.66
C PRO A 34 -3.36 -9.73 3.38
N VAL A 35 -3.23 -8.42 3.57
CA VAL A 35 -4.21 -7.47 3.06
C VAL A 35 -4.20 -7.50 1.52
N ASP A 36 -5.36 -7.35 0.89
CA ASP A 36 -5.41 -7.11 -0.55
C ASP A 36 -4.94 -5.68 -0.88
N VAL A 37 -4.51 -5.44 -2.12
CA VAL A 37 -3.93 -4.13 -2.52
C VAL A 37 -4.92 -2.97 -2.39
N VAL A 38 -6.23 -3.25 -2.41
CA VAL A 38 -7.31 -2.26 -2.38
C VAL A 38 -7.63 -1.86 -0.93
N MET A 39 -7.61 -2.83 -0.03
CA MET A 39 -7.73 -2.65 1.42
C MET A 39 -6.48 -2.00 2.01
N LEU A 40 -5.33 -2.11 1.35
CA LEU A 40 -4.06 -1.55 1.82
C LEU A 40 -4.16 -0.05 2.12
N ASP A 41 -4.81 0.73 1.26
CA ASP A 41 -4.94 2.18 1.48
C ASP A 41 -5.75 2.50 2.73
N GLY A 42 -6.84 1.75 2.98
CA GLY A 42 -7.63 1.87 4.19
C GLY A 42 -6.81 1.55 5.45
N PHE A 43 -6.02 0.48 5.41
CA PHE A 43 -5.10 0.11 6.48
C PHE A 43 -4.04 1.20 6.72
N LEU A 44 -3.33 1.64 5.68
CA LEU A 44 -2.26 2.64 5.77
C LEU A 44 -2.79 3.99 6.26
N CYS A 45 -3.98 4.40 5.79
CA CYS A 45 -4.63 5.60 6.30
C CYS A 45 -5.00 5.46 7.77
N GLY A 46 -5.50 4.29 8.19
CA GLY A 46 -5.74 3.97 9.59
C GLY A 46 -4.49 4.12 10.46
N VAL A 47 -3.33 3.66 9.98
CA VAL A 47 -2.03 3.85 10.64
C VAL A 47 -1.65 5.34 10.71
N LEU A 48 -1.79 6.07 9.61
CA LEU A 48 -1.37 7.47 9.48
C LEU A 48 -2.18 8.44 10.36
N VAL A 49 -3.45 8.15 10.61
CA VAL A 49 -4.34 9.00 11.42
C VAL A 49 -4.30 8.71 12.91
N GLN A 50 -3.43 7.79 13.36
CA GLN A 50 -3.27 7.50 14.78
C GLN A 50 -2.80 8.74 15.56
N PRO A 51 -3.21 8.88 16.83
CA PRO A 51 -2.79 10.01 17.67
C PRO A 51 -1.29 9.99 17.99
N VAL A 52 -0.59 8.87 17.73
CA VAL A 52 0.84 8.68 17.95
C VAL A 52 1.43 8.06 16.69
N LEU A 53 2.59 8.56 16.26
CA LEU A 53 3.34 7.99 15.15
C LEU A 53 3.82 6.58 15.48
N LEU A 54 3.47 5.62 14.63
CA LEU A 54 3.90 4.23 14.75
C LEU A 54 5.13 3.98 13.88
N GLU A 55 6.17 3.38 14.47
CA GLU A 55 7.32 2.84 13.75
C GLU A 55 6.86 1.77 12.75
N SER A 56 7.48 1.69 11.57
CA SER A 56 7.11 0.70 10.56
C SER A 56 7.17 -0.73 11.05
N ALA A 57 8.13 -1.04 11.92
CA ALA A 57 8.27 -2.36 12.53
C ALA A 57 7.04 -2.79 13.37
N VAL A 58 6.22 -1.83 13.83
CA VAL A 58 5.01 -2.11 14.63
C VAL A 58 3.82 -2.46 13.74
N TRP A 59 3.63 -1.76 12.63
CA TRP A 59 2.43 -1.91 11.80
C TRP A 59 2.65 -2.71 10.52
N LEU A 60 3.86 -2.74 9.96
CA LEU A 60 4.13 -3.41 8.68
C LEU A 60 3.82 -4.92 8.70
N PRO A 61 4.10 -5.67 9.78
CA PRO A 61 3.73 -7.09 9.84
C PRO A 61 2.22 -7.32 9.63
N HIS A 62 1.37 -6.38 10.05
CA HIS A 62 -0.09 -6.49 9.89
C HIS A 62 -0.56 -6.39 8.42
N VAL A 63 0.33 -5.98 7.50
CA VAL A 63 0.05 -6.01 6.05
C VAL A 63 0.12 -7.44 5.51
N PHE A 64 0.98 -8.28 6.10
CA PHE A 64 1.19 -9.66 5.65
C PHE A 64 0.31 -10.67 6.39
N ASP A 65 -0.18 -10.32 7.58
CA ASP A 65 -1.06 -11.15 8.40
C ASP A 65 -1.79 -10.32 9.46
N PHE A 66 -3.11 -10.49 9.63
CA PHE A 66 -3.89 -9.69 10.58
C PHE A 66 -3.36 -9.76 12.02
N ASP A 67 -2.94 -10.94 12.47
CA ASP A 67 -2.39 -11.16 13.82
C ASP A 67 -0.87 -10.87 13.90
N ALA A 68 -0.29 -10.29 12.83
CA ALA A 68 1.14 -10.01 12.69
C ALA A 68 2.02 -11.25 12.95
N GLN A 69 1.59 -12.42 12.50
CA GLN A 69 2.47 -13.58 12.48
C GLN A 69 3.74 -13.26 11.64
N PRO A 70 4.93 -13.65 12.12
CA PRO A 70 6.17 -13.33 11.44
C PRO A 70 6.26 -14.05 10.09
N LEU A 71 6.86 -13.38 9.10
CA LEU A 71 7.29 -14.04 7.87
C LEU A 71 8.26 -15.19 8.20
N PRO A 72 8.23 -16.31 7.45
CA PRO A 72 9.19 -17.39 7.61
C PRO A 72 10.65 -16.91 7.44
N ASP A 73 11.58 -17.50 8.20
CA ASP A 73 13.01 -17.14 8.15
C ASP A 73 13.65 -17.40 6.77
N ASP A 74 13.07 -18.32 5.99
CA ASP A 74 13.52 -18.72 4.66
C ASP A 74 12.73 -18.04 3.52
N VAL A 75 11.94 -17.01 3.84
CA VAL A 75 11.22 -16.22 2.84
C VAL A 75 12.19 -15.59 1.84
N ASP A 76 11.77 -15.48 0.58
CA ASP A 76 12.56 -14.82 -0.45
C ASP A 76 12.84 -13.36 -0.07
N ALA A 77 14.10 -13.05 0.20
CA ALA A 77 14.55 -11.72 0.60
C ALA A 77 14.32 -10.66 -0.47
N ALA A 78 14.35 -11.03 -1.75
CA ALA A 78 14.10 -10.10 -2.85
C ALA A 78 12.61 -9.74 -2.92
N TRP A 79 11.73 -10.74 -2.77
CA TRP A 79 10.29 -10.53 -2.63
C TRP A 79 10.01 -9.62 -1.42
N ALA A 80 10.51 -9.99 -0.24
CA ALA A 80 10.24 -9.24 1.00
C ALA A 80 10.69 -7.78 0.89
N ALA A 81 11.87 -7.53 0.31
CA ALA A 81 12.40 -6.19 0.10
C ALA A 81 11.55 -5.40 -0.92
N ARG A 82 11.12 -6.02 -2.02
CA ARG A 82 10.34 -5.35 -3.06
C ARG A 82 8.94 -4.99 -2.56
N THR A 83 8.23 -5.95 -1.96
CA THR A 83 6.89 -5.74 -1.40
C THR A 83 6.91 -4.64 -0.34
N THR A 84 7.86 -4.72 0.61
CA THR A 84 8.05 -3.69 1.64
C THR A 84 8.33 -2.31 1.04
N SER A 85 9.19 -2.24 0.00
CA SER A 85 9.51 -0.96 -0.63
C SER A 85 8.29 -0.31 -1.28
N LEU A 86 7.40 -1.09 -1.89
CA LEU A 86 6.18 -0.57 -2.52
C LEU A 86 5.18 -0.09 -1.48
N ILE A 87 4.96 -0.87 -0.41
CA ILE A 87 4.09 -0.50 0.72
C ILE A 87 4.55 0.82 1.35
N LEU A 88 5.85 0.94 1.65
CA LEU A 88 6.41 2.15 2.28
C LEU A 88 6.35 3.37 1.36
N ARG A 89 6.47 3.19 0.04
CA ARG A 89 6.27 4.27 -0.93
C ARG A 89 4.82 4.72 -0.97
N ARG A 90 3.86 3.79 -1.00
CA ARG A 90 2.42 4.13 -0.95
C ARG A 90 2.08 4.86 0.35
N HIS A 91 2.56 4.36 1.49
CA HIS A 91 2.43 5.04 2.79
C HIS A 91 2.97 6.48 2.75
N ALA A 92 4.17 6.69 2.20
CA ALA A 92 4.76 8.02 2.09
C ALA A 92 3.96 8.95 1.16
N ALA A 93 3.42 8.41 0.07
CA ALA A 93 2.57 9.16 -0.86
C ALA A 93 1.24 9.58 -0.22
N LEU A 94 0.56 8.65 0.47
CA LEU A 94 -0.67 8.92 1.22
C LEU A 94 -0.43 9.98 2.30
N ASN A 95 0.63 9.85 3.10
CA ASN A 95 0.98 10.83 4.11
C ASN A 95 1.21 12.22 3.51
N HIS A 96 1.96 12.30 2.41
CA HIS A 96 2.19 13.55 1.71
C HIS A 96 0.88 14.18 1.21
N ALA A 97 -0.01 13.39 0.60
CA ALA A 97 -1.30 13.88 0.12
C ALA A 97 -2.19 14.40 1.27
N ILE A 98 -2.29 13.64 2.37
CA ILE A 98 -3.05 14.04 3.56
C ILE A 98 -2.50 15.35 4.15
N VAL A 99 -1.18 15.47 4.30
CA VAL A 99 -0.56 16.66 4.90
C VAL A 99 -0.65 17.90 4.01
N GLU A 100 -0.36 17.76 2.70
CA GLU A 100 -0.30 18.90 1.78
C GLU A 100 -1.68 19.33 1.27
N ASN A 101 -2.57 18.36 1.01
CA ASN A 101 -3.85 18.62 0.36
C ASN A 101 -5.04 18.49 1.31
N GLY A 102 -4.89 17.82 2.46
CA GLY A 102 -6.01 17.50 3.36
C GLY A 102 -6.89 16.35 2.87
N TRP A 103 -6.52 15.69 1.77
CA TRP A 103 -7.21 14.55 1.17
C TRP A 103 -6.23 13.72 0.31
N PHE A 104 -6.64 12.51 -0.08
CA PHE A 104 -5.89 11.61 -0.96
C PHE A 104 -6.84 10.89 -1.92
N GLU A 105 -6.31 10.38 -3.03
CA GLU A 105 -7.05 9.53 -3.98
C GLU A 105 -6.81 8.06 -3.61
N PRO A 106 -7.82 7.33 -3.10
CA PRO A 106 -7.68 5.92 -2.78
C PRO A 106 -7.59 5.07 -4.04
N LEU A 107 -6.89 3.95 -3.94
CA LEU A 107 -7.01 2.87 -4.92
C LEU A 107 -8.39 2.24 -4.78
N VAL A 108 -9.15 2.24 -5.88
CA VAL A 108 -10.49 1.68 -5.95
C VAL A 108 -10.50 0.58 -7.00
N LEU A 109 -11.17 -0.53 -6.70
CA LEU A 109 -11.47 -1.55 -7.70
C LEU A 109 -12.43 -0.96 -8.74
N GLU A 110 -11.96 -0.83 -9.97
CA GLU A 110 -12.84 -0.54 -11.09
C GLU A 110 -13.59 -1.82 -11.47
N PHE A 111 -14.91 -1.82 -11.26
CA PHE A 111 -15.77 -2.87 -11.79
C PHE A 111 -16.07 -2.54 -13.25
N ASP A 112 -15.77 -3.46 -14.15
CA ASP A 112 -16.25 -3.37 -15.52
C ASP A 112 -17.79 -3.56 -15.51
N GLU A 113 -18.54 -2.50 -15.84
CA GLU A 113 -20.01 -2.56 -15.94
C GLU A 113 -20.47 -3.60 -16.98
N ASP A 114 -19.61 -3.93 -17.95
CA ASP A 114 -19.87 -4.96 -18.98
C ASP A 114 -19.49 -6.39 -18.51
N ASN A 115 -18.83 -6.54 -17.35
CA ASN A 115 -18.45 -7.83 -16.77
C ASN A 115 -18.60 -7.85 -15.24
N PRO A 116 -19.85 -7.87 -14.73
CA PRO A 116 -20.09 -7.89 -13.28
C PRO A 116 -19.53 -9.18 -12.64
N PRO A 117 -19.12 -9.12 -11.35
CA PRO A 117 -18.71 -10.30 -10.62
C PRO A 117 -19.84 -11.34 -10.60
N ALA A 118 -19.46 -12.61 -10.80
CA ALA A 118 -20.38 -13.74 -10.96
C ALA A 118 -21.22 -14.06 -9.71
#